data_AF-A0A970TKW3-F1
#
_entry.id   AF-A0A970TKW3-F1
#
_cell.length_a   1.000
_cell.length_b   1.000
_cell.length_c   1.000
_cell.angle_alpha   90.00
_cell.angle_beta   90.00
_cell.angle_gamma   90.00
#
_symmetry.space_group_name_H-M   'P 1'
#
loop_
_entity.id
_entity.type
_entity.pdbx_description
1 polymer ?
#
loop_
_entity_poly.entity_id
_entity_poly.type
_entity_poly.pdbx_seq_one_letter_code
_entity_poly.pdbx_strand_id
1 'polypeptide(L)'
;MKQAIGILRLLFLILFFILIKQQALMVWLILYAVSLLFPALFGRRIYCMAICPMNTLMLGVVWLKGKLGRLDRPTPKLLKTGWLAWVSLGLTVALFIISRRLLGRDLPVMLLWIIAAVVITLFYHPDVFHDLICPYGVLQRFLARFSFLSQDGKRTARDYRGFSVSVLGGGKKKTLPFSTHNSVE
;
A
#
# COMPACT_ATOMS: atom_id res chain seq x y z
N MET A 1 -9.01 15.47 13.45
CA MET A 1 -8.40 14.98 12.19
C MET A 1 -8.19 13.46 12.13
N LYS A 2 -7.53 12.80 13.11
CA LYS A 2 -7.26 11.35 13.07
C LYS A 2 -8.51 10.46 13.00
N GLN A 3 -9.59 10.83 13.69
CA GLN A 3 -10.85 10.07 13.66
C GLN A 3 -11.56 10.15 12.30
N ALA A 4 -11.52 11.30 11.63
CA ALA A 4 -12.10 11.46 10.30
C ALA A 4 -11.44 10.53 9.27
N ILE A 5 -10.12 10.36 9.32
CA ILE A 5 -9.38 9.42 8.46
C ILE A 5 -9.77 7.97 8.76
N GLY A 6 -9.97 7.62 10.04
CA GLY A 6 -10.42 6.28 10.43
C GLY A 6 -11.82 5.94 9.90
N ILE A 7 -12.77 6.87 10.02
CA ILE A 7 -14.12 6.72 9.48
C ILE A 7 -14.07 6.58 7.96
N LEU A 8 -13.29 7.43 7.28
CA LEU A 8 -13.13 7.40 5.83
C LEU A 8 -12.57 6.06 5.34
N ARG A 9 -11.56 5.52 6.03
CA ARG A 9 -10.99 4.19 5.75
C ARG A 9 -12.04 3.07 5.85
N LEU A 10 -12.91 3.12 6.86
CA LEU A 10 -13.95 2.12 7.05
C LEU A 10 -15.04 2.25 5.97
N LEU A 11 -15.45 3.48 5.63
CA LEU A 11 -16.39 3.74 4.55
C LEU A 11 -15.88 3.20 3.22
N PHE A 12 -14.63 3.49 2.86
CA PHE A 12 -14.02 2.97 1.63
C PHE A 12 -13.82 1.45 1.68
N LEU A 13 -13.53 0.86 2.84
CA LEU A 13 -13.48 -0.59 2.97
C LEU A 13 -14.83 -1.24 2.69
N ILE A 14 -15.92 -0.70 3.25
CA ILE A 14 -17.29 -1.17 3.00
C ILE A 14 -17.63 -1.01 1.52
N LEU A 15 -17.36 0.16 0.93
CA LEU A 15 -17.59 0.43 -0.49
C LEU A 15 -16.82 -0.56 -1.38
N PHE A 16 -15.58 -0.88 -1.04
CA PHE A 16 -14.77 -1.85 -1.77
C PHE A 16 -15.42 -3.25 -1.78
N PHE A 17 -15.90 -3.74 -0.63
CA PHE A 17 -16.59 -5.03 -0.57
C PHE A 17 -17.93 -5.03 -1.32
N ILE A 18 -18.66 -3.91 -1.33
CA ILE A 18 -19.87 -3.76 -2.15
C ILE A 18 -19.53 -3.88 -3.64
N LEU A 19 -18.47 -3.19 -4.11
CA LEU A 19 -18.03 -3.26 -5.51
C LEU A 19 -17.53 -4.65 -5.90
N ILE A 20 -16.89 -5.40 -5.00
CA ILE A 20 -16.54 -6.81 -5.23
C ILE A 20 -17.81 -7.64 -5.47
N LYS A 21 -18.83 -7.50 -4.63
CA LYS A 21 -20.09 -8.26 -4.78
C LYS A 21 -20.79 -7.97 -6.11
N GLN A 22 -20.67 -6.73 -6.60
CA GLN A 22 -21.25 -6.30 -7.87
C GLN A 22 -20.35 -6.61 -9.08
N GLN A 23 -19.18 -7.24 -8.89
CA GLN A 23 -18.15 -7.44 -9.93
C GLN A 23 -17.68 -6.13 -10.60
N ALA A 24 -17.91 -4.99 -9.96
CA ALA A 24 -17.61 -3.66 -10.47
C ALA A 24 -16.19 -3.19 -10.09
N LEU A 25 -15.23 -4.11 -10.03
CA LEU A 25 -13.86 -3.81 -9.59
C LEU A 25 -13.12 -2.82 -10.51
N MET A 26 -13.52 -2.74 -11.77
CA MET A 26 -13.00 -1.73 -12.71
C MET A 26 -13.26 -0.30 -12.20
N VAL A 27 -14.40 -0.05 -11.53
CA VAL A 27 -14.69 1.26 -10.92
C VAL A 27 -13.66 1.58 -9.84
N TRP A 28 -13.24 0.59 -9.06
CA TRP A 28 -12.21 0.78 -8.03
C TRP A 28 -10.83 1.05 -8.63
N LEU A 29 -10.49 0.38 -9.74
CA LEU A 29 -9.25 0.63 -10.47
C LEU A 29 -9.22 2.02 -11.10
N ILE A 30 -10.36 2.49 -11.62
CA ILE A 30 -10.50 3.88 -12.11
C ILE A 30 -10.30 4.86 -10.95
N LEU A 31 -10.95 4.64 -9.80
CA LEU A 31 -10.76 5.48 -8.61
C LEU A 31 -9.29 5.52 -8.20
N TYR A 32 -8.61 4.37 -8.19
CA TYR A 32 -7.18 4.30 -7.94
C TYR A 32 -6.38 5.09 -8.98
N ALA A 33 -6.67 4.95 -10.27
CA ALA A 33 -5.98 5.68 -11.34
C ALA A 33 -6.14 7.19 -11.22
N VAL A 34 -7.36 7.69 -10.96
CA VAL A 34 -7.61 9.12 -10.69
C VAL A 34 -6.86 9.58 -9.44
N SER A 35 -6.75 8.72 -8.43
CA SER A 35 -6.02 9.06 -7.21
C SER A 35 -4.51 9.28 -7.41
N LEU A 36 -3.94 8.82 -8.53
CA LEU A 36 -2.53 9.04 -8.89
C LEU A 36 -2.21 10.50 -9.23
N LEU A 37 -3.23 11.32 -9.52
CA LEU A 37 -3.06 12.76 -9.70
C LEU A 37 -2.55 13.44 -8.43
N PHE A 38 -2.99 13.00 -7.25
CA PHE A 38 -2.57 13.58 -5.98
C PHE A 38 -1.07 13.44 -5.70
N PRO A 39 -0.43 12.25 -5.80
CA PRO A 39 1.02 12.17 -5.67
C PRO A 39 1.74 12.90 -6.80
N ALA A 40 1.21 12.90 -8.04
CA ALA A 40 1.83 13.60 -9.16
C ALA A 40 1.80 15.15 -9.03
N LEU A 41 0.83 15.71 -8.30
CA LEU A 41 0.72 17.14 -8.09
C LEU A 41 1.30 17.59 -6.74
N PHE A 42 0.94 16.90 -5.65
CA PHE A 42 1.22 17.31 -4.27
C PHE A 42 2.24 16.43 -3.54
N GLY A 43 2.70 15.32 -4.14
CA GLY A 43 3.69 14.42 -3.54
C GLY A 43 3.13 13.57 -2.39
N ARG A 44 1.82 13.62 -2.15
CA ARG A 44 1.14 12.92 -1.04
C ARG A 44 0.41 11.67 -1.53
N ARG A 45 0.57 10.57 -0.79
CA ARG A 45 -0.07 9.27 -1.08
C ARG A 45 -1.43 9.14 -0.40
N ILE A 46 -2.37 10.02 -0.78
CA ILE A 46 -3.69 10.12 -0.13
C ILE A 46 -4.47 8.80 -0.23
N TYR A 47 -4.40 8.13 -1.39
CA TYR A 47 -5.09 6.85 -1.58
C TYR A 47 -4.60 5.80 -0.58
N CYS A 48 -3.30 5.56 -0.48
CA CYS A 48 -2.77 4.58 0.48
C CYS A 48 -3.07 4.98 1.93
N MET A 49 -3.11 6.29 2.23
CA MET A 49 -3.39 6.80 3.57
C MET A 49 -4.86 6.63 3.98
N ALA A 50 -5.84 6.87 3.11
CA ALA A 50 -7.24 7.04 3.51
C ALA A 50 -8.24 6.13 2.77
N ILE A 51 -7.92 5.66 1.57
CA ILE A 51 -8.86 4.99 0.66
C ILE A 51 -8.54 3.50 0.52
N CYS A 52 -7.26 3.14 0.58
CA CYS A 52 -6.78 1.80 0.28
C CYS A 52 -7.34 0.75 1.27
N PRO A 53 -8.09 -0.26 0.77
CA PRO A 53 -8.73 -1.25 1.63
C PRO A 53 -7.70 -2.23 2.21
N MET A 54 -6.61 -2.50 1.48
CA MET A 54 -5.47 -3.28 1.97
C MET A 54 -4.87 -2.66 3.23
N ASN A 55 -4.57 -1.36 3.21
CA ASN A 55 -3.98 -0.68 4.35
C ASN A 55 -4.92 -0.72 5.57
N THR A 56 -6.23 -0.50 5.37
CA THR A 56 -7.22 -0.61 6.44
C THR A 56 -7.21 -2.01 7.08
N LEU A 57 -7.17 -3.08 6.27
CA LEU A 57 -7.09 -4.45 6.77
C LEU A 57 -5.76 -4.74 7.47
N MET A 58 -4.64 -4.31 6.91
CA MET A 58 -3.31 -4.48 7.53
C MET A 58 -3.22 -3.78 8.88
N LEU A 59 -3.78 -2.58 9.03
CA LEU A 59 -3.86 -1.90 10.33
C LEU A 59 -4.74 -2.65 11.33
N GLY A 60 -5.83 -3.27 10.87
CA GLY A 60 -6.62 -4.19 11.69
C GLY A 60 -5.80 -5.38 12.19
N VAL A 61 -4.96 -5.97 11.33
CA VAL A 61 -4.04 -7.05 11.69
C VAL A 61 -3.00 -6.57 12.71
N VAL A 62 -2.40 -5.39 12.51
CA VAL A 62 -1.43 -4.81 13.47
C VAL A 62 -2.08 -4.57 14.83
N TRP A 63 -3.30 -4.03 14.85
CA TRP A 63 -4.07 -3.86 16.09
C TRP A 63 -4.31 -5.20 16.79
N LEU A 64 -4.72 -6.23 16.04
CA LEU A 64 -4.93 -7.58 16.55
C LEU A 64 -3.63 -8.16 17.12
N LYS A 65 -2.50 -8.08 16.40
CA LYS A 65 -1.18 -8.52 16.88
C LYS A 65 -0.77 -7.81 18.16
N GLY A 66 -1.01 -6.50 18.25
CA GLY A 66 -0.75 -5.72 19.45
C GLY A 66 -1.56 -6.20 20.64
N LYS A 67 -2.82 -6.61 20.43
CA LYS A 67 -3.68 -7.20 21.47
C LYS A 67 -3.21 -8.61 21.89
N LEU A 68 -2.70 -9.42 20.95
CA LEU A 68 -2.13 -10.74 21.23
C LEU A 68 -0.67 -10.70 21.73
N GLY A 69 -0.04 -9.53 21.81
CA GLY A 69 1.38 -9.40 22.21
C GLY A 69 2.38 -9.99 21.21
N ARG A 70 2.00 -10.19 19.94
CA ARG A 70 2.87 -10.80 18.93
C ARG A 70 3.81 -9.77 18.30
N LEU A 71 5.11 -10.02 18.39
CA LEU A 71 6.16 -9.21 17.76
C LEU A 71 6.34 -9.53 16.27
N ASP A 72 6.81 -8.54 15.52
CA ASP A 72 7.16 -8.69 14.11
C ASP A 72 8.47 -9.47 13.94
N ARG A 73 8.53 -10.32 12.91
CA ARG A 73 9.79 -10.93 12.48
C ARG A 73 10.63 -9.91 11.70
N PRO A 74 11.98 -10.02 11.73
CA PRO A 74 12.84 -9.17 10.93
C PRO A 74 12.59 -9.38 9.43
N THR A 75 12.72 -8.31 8.65
CA THR A 75 12.57 -8.37 7.19
C THR A 75 13.66 -9.29 6.59
N PRO A 76 13.28 -10.31 5.80
CA PRO A 76 14.24 -11.23 5.21
C PRO A 76 15.12 -10.52 4.18
N LYS A 77 16.39 -10.94 4.07
CA LYS A 77 17.39 -10.29 3.20
C LYS A 77 16.96 -10.22 1.73
N LEU A 78 16.26 -11.24 1.23
CA LEU A 78 15.74 -11.29 -0.16
C LEU A 78 14.73 -10.19 -0.46
N LEU A 79 13.99 -9.72 0.55
CA LEU A 79 12.97 -8.69 0.39
C LEU A 79 13.53 -7.27 0.47
N LYS A 80 14.75 -7.08 0.98
CA LYS A 80 15.34 -5.75 1.22
C LYS A 80 15.56 -4.92 -0.06
N THR A 81 15.71 -5.56 -1.21
CA THR A 81 16.17 -4.89 -2.43
C THR A 81 15.11 -4.12 -3.22
N GLY A 82 13.86 -4.01 -2.76
CA GLY A 82 12.82 -3.15 -3.36
C GLY A 82 12.39 -3.47 -4.81
N TRP A 83 13.16 -4.27 -5.54
CA TRP A 83 12.89 -4.74 -6.90
C TRP A 83 11.61 -5.58 -6.99
N LEU A 84 11.28 -6.32 -5.92
CA LEU A 84 10.06 -7.14 -5.84
C LEU A 84 8.79 -6.32 -6.01
N ALA A 85 8.81 -5.03 -5.67
CA ALA A 85 7.68 -4.14 -5.84
C ALA A 85 7.44 -3.80 -7.33
N TRP A 86 8.51 -3.73 -8.13
CA TRP A 86 8.42 -3.58 -9.58
C TRP A 86 8.01 -4.88 -10.25
N VAL A 87 8.51 -6.01 -9.76
CA VAL A 87 8.11 -7.34 -10.24
C VAL A 87 6.64 -7.62 -9.94
N SER A 88 6.15 -7.28 -8.75
CA SER A 88 4.73 -7.43 -8.42
C SER A 88 3.84 -6.54 -9.27
N LEU A 89 4.32 -5.35 -9.65
CA LEU A 89 3.63 -4.47 -10.59
C LEU A 89 3.54 -5.12 -11.97
N GLY A 90 4.68 -5.60 -12.50
CA GLY A 90 4.71 -6.34 -13.77
C GLY A 90 3.81 -7.57 -13.75
N LEU A 91 3.84 -8.35 -12.66
CA LEU A 91 2.98 -9.51 -12.44
C LEU A 91 1.50 -9.13 -12.41
N THR A 92 1.14 -8.01 -11.76
CA THR A 92 -0.24 -7.53 -11.70
C THR A 92 -0.75 -7.17 -13.09
N VAL A 93 0.05 -6.47 -13.89
CA VAL A 93 -0.28 -6.13 -15.27
C VAL A 93 -0.40 -7.38 -16.14
N ALA A 94 0.54 -8.33 -16.01
CA ALA A 94 0.51 -9.59 -16.73
C ALA A 94 -0.75 -10.41 -16.39
N LEU A 95 -1.05 -10.58 -15.10
CA LEU A 95 -2.26 -11.30 -14.64
C LEU A 95 -3.54 -10.64 -15.15
N PHE A 96 -3.59 -9.30 -15.17
CA PHE A 96 -4.74 -8.58 -15.71
C PHE A 96 -4.92 -8.83 -17.21
N ILE A 97 -3.87 -8.72 -18.02
CA ILE A 97 -3.91 -8.96 -19.47
C ILE A 97 -4.29 -10.42 -19.76
N ILE A 98 -3.64 -11.38 -19.09
CA ILE A 98 -3.89 -12.81 -19.27
C ILE A 98 -5.33 -13.15 -18.88
N SER A 99 -5.82 -12.65 -17.74
CA SER A 99 -7.21 -12.87 -17.31
C SER A 99 -8.20 -12.38 -18.34
N ARG A 100 -8.00 -11.15 -18.85
CA ARG A 100 -8.90 -10.58 -19.85
C ARG A 100 -8.88 -11.38 -21.15
N ARG A 101 -7.72 -11.88 -21.55
CA ARG A 101 -7.53 -12.62 -22.81
C ARG A 101 -7.98 -14.08 -22.75
N LEU A 102 -7.80 -14.75 -21.61
CA LEU A 102 -8.12 -16.18 -21.45
C LEU A 102 -9.51 -16.42 -20.84
N LEU A 103 -9.89 -15.67 -19.81
CA LEU A 103 -11.12 -15.91 -19.03
C LEU A 103 -12.29 -15.02 -19.47
N GLY A 104 -12.04 -14.00 -20.29
CA GLY A 104 -13.07 -13.02 -20.70
C GLY A 104 -13.67 -12.22 -19.54
N ARG A 105 -13.07 -12.30 -18.34
CA ARG A 105 -13.46 -11.60 -17.13
C ARG A 105 -12.24 -10.98 -16.45
N ASP A 106 -12.47 -9.91 -15.73
CA ASP A 106 -11.43 -9.24 -14.95
C ASP A 106 -11.20 -10.03 -13.65
N LEU A 107 -10.08 -10.74 -13.54
CA LEU A 107 -9.72 -11.36 -12.27
C LEU A 107 -9.59 -10.25 -11.21
N PRO A 108 -10.09 -10.49 -9.99
CA PRO A 108 -9.90 -9.56 -8.89
C PRO A 108 -8.46 -9.64 -8.36
N VAL A 109 -7.46 -9.28 -9.16
CA VAL A 109 -6.03 -9.33 -8.77
C VAL A 109 -5.77 -8.51 -7.50
N MET A 110 -6.53 -7.42 -7.32
CA MET A 110 -6.61 -6.64 -6.09
C MET A 110 -6.89 -7.52 -4.85
N LEU A 111 -7.80 -8.48 -4.95
CA LEU A 111 -8.17 -9.37 -3.85
C LEU A 111 -7.05 -10.35 -3.51
N LEU A 112 -6.33 -10.87 -4.51
CA LEU A 112 -5.16 -11.72 -4.29
C LEU A 112 -4.09 -10.97 -3.48
N TRP A 113 -3.84 -9.72 -3.84
CA TRP A 113 -2.91 -8.87 -3.10
C TRP A 113 -3.40 -8.51 -1.70
N ILE A 114 -4.71 -8.40 -1.46
CA ILE A 114 -5.27 -8.18 -0.10
C ILE A 114 -4.96 -9.38 0.78
N ILE A 115 -5.19 -10.59 0.27
CA ILE A 115 -4.91 -11.82 1.01
C ILE A 115 -3.42 -11.89 1.32
N ALA A 116 -2.55 -11.65 0.33
CA ALA A 116 -1.10 -11.62 0.52
C ALA A 116 -0.69 -10.56 1.56
N ALA A 117 -1.27 -9.35 1.50
CA ALA A 117 -1.00 -8.27 2.44
C ALA A 117 -1.33 -8.66 3.89
N VAL A 118 -2.51 -9.25 4.11
CA VAL A 118 -2.96 -9.72 5.43
C VAL A 118 -2.04 -10.82 5.94
N VAL A 119 -1.75 -11.84 5.12
CA VAL A 119 -0.88 -12.96 5.50
C VAL A 119 0.52 -12.48 5.87
N ILE A 120 1.12 -11.60 5.06
CA ILE A 120 2.46 -11.08 5.32
C ILE A 120 2.46 -10.23 6.60
N THR A 121 1.44 -9.40 6.81
CA THR A 121 1.32 -8.54 8.01
C THR A 121 1.12 -9.34 9.29
N LEU A 122 0.58 -10.57 9.22
CA LEU A 122 0.50 -11.46 10.39
C LEU A 122 1.88 -11.81 10.95
N PHE A 123 2.90 -11.93 10.09
CA PHE A 123 4.25 -12.35 10.47
C PHE A 123 5.28 -11.21 10.51
N TYR A 124 5.13 -10.21 9.64
CA TYR A 124 6.10 -9.12 9.43
C TYR A 124 5.45 -7.74 9.61
N HIS A 125 6.30 -6.70 9.67
CA HIS A 125 5.85 -5.31 9.73
C HIS A 125 5.08 -4.93 8.45
N PRO A 126 3.99 -4.13 8.51
CA PRO A 126 3.20 -3.73 7.34
C PRO A 126 4.03 -3.01 6.26
N ASP A 127 5.12 -2.35 6.65
CA ASP A 127 6.04 -1.68 5.72
C ASP A 127 6.70 -2.68 4.75
N VAL A 128 6.90 -3.96 5.16
CA VAL A 128 7.44 -5.00 4.27
C VAL A 128 6.56 -5.17 3.04
N PHE A 129 5.23 -5.22 3.22
CA PHE A 129 4.34 -5.30 2.08
C PHE A 129 4.28 -3.97 1.33
N HIS A 130 4.06 -2.85 2.02
CA HIS A 130 3.85 -1.55 1.36
C HIS A 130 5.06 -1.04 0.59
N ASP A 131 6.28 -1.33 1.03
CA ASP A 131 7.50 -0.80 0.44
C ASP A 131 8.17 -1.77 -0.54
N LEU A 132 8.00 -3.08 -0.34
CA LEU A 132 8.78 -4.10 -1.06
C LEU A 132 7.91 -4.97 -1.96
N ILE A 133 6.58 -4.99 -1.80
CA ILE A 133 5.69 -5.92 -2.51
C ILE A 133 4.49 -5.22 -3.15
N CYS A 134 3.92 -4.18 -2.54
CA CYS A 134 2.67 -3.58 -2.97
C CYS A 134 2.78 -2.94 -4.36
N PRO A 135 2.15 -3.50 -5.41
CA PRO A 135 2.28 -2.97 -6.76
C PRO A 135 1.64 -1.57 -6.89
N TYR A 136 0.59 -1.31 -6.11
CA TYR A 136 -0.11 -0.03 -6.06
C TYR A 136 0.72 1.07 -5.35
N GLY A 137 1.53 0.69 -4.36
CA GLY A 137 2.38 1.63 -3.63
C GLY A 137 3.52 2.18 -4.47
N VAL A 138 4.07 1.35 -5.36
CA VAL A 138 5.19 1.71 -6.26
C VAL A 138 4.84 2.87 -7.16
N LEU A 139 3.67 2.82 -7.80
CA LEU A 139 3.26 3.85 -8.75
C LEU A 139 3.04 5.20 -8.05
N GLN A 140 2.41 5.20 -6.88
CA GLN A 140 2.24 6.42 -6.07
C GLN A 140 3.58 6.96 -5.57
N ARG A 141 4.52 6.09 -5.18
CA ARG A 141 5.87 6.50 -4.76
C ARG A 141 6.64 7.13 -5.90
N PHE A 142 6.57 6.52 -7.08
CA PHE A 142 7.24 7.00 -8.28
C PHE A 142 6.70 8.39 -8.65
N LEU A 143 5.38 8.53 -8.79
CA LEU A 143 4.76 9.82 -9.14
C LEU A 143 5.00 10.90 -8.07
N ALA A 144 5.01 10.54 -6.78
CA ALA A 144 5.29 11.48 -5.71
C ALA A 144 6.69 12.12 -5.81
N ARG A 145 7.68 11.42 -6.39
CA ARG A 145 9.03 11.98 -6.62
C ARG A 145 9.06 13.04 -7.72
N PHE A 146 8.13 12.96 -8.67
CA PHE A 146 7.99 13.93 -9.77
C PHE A 146 7.03 15.09 -9.44
N SER A 147 6.33 15.01 -8.30
CA SER A 147 5.32 15.95 -7.78
C SER A 147 5.49 17.41 -8.22
N PHE A 148 4.87 17.88 -9.30
CA PHE A 148 5.24 19.19 -9.89
C PHE A 148 4.97 20.41 -9.01
N LEU A 149 3.89 20.39 -8.21
CA LEU A 149 3.31 21.59 -7.60
C LEU A 149 3.77 21.87 -6.16
N SER A 150 4.26 20.86 -5.44
CA SER A 150 4.69 21.00 -4.03
C SER A 150 6.15 20.63 -3.82
N GLN A 151 6.99 21.60 -3.44
CA GLN A 151 8.38 21.35 -3.04
C GLN A 151 8.47 20.52 -1.76
N ASP A 152 7.57 20.74 -0.80
CA ASP A 152 7.51 19.95 0.44
C ASP A 152 7.09 18.50 0.17
N GLY A 153 6.15 18.29 -0.75
CA GLY A 153 5.77 16.97 -1.24
C GLY A 153 6.93 16.24 -1.90
N LYS A 154 7.68 16.93 -2.79
CA LYS A 154 8.91 16.39 -3.40
C LYS A 154 9.96 16.02 -2.36
N ARG A 155 10.21 16.90 -1.36
CA ARG A 155 11.17 16.64 -0.28
C ARG A 155 10.78 15.41 0.54
N THR A 156 9.51 15.30 0.94
CA THR A 156 8.98 14.15 1.70
C THR A 156 9.08 12.85 0.89
N ALA A 157 8.89 12.91 -0.43
CA ALA A 157 9.05 11.74 -1.30
C ALA A 157 10.51 11.31 -1.50
N ARG A 158 11.47 12.23 -1.35
CA ARG A 158 12.92 11.95 -1.39
C ARG A 158 13.44 11.41 -0.05
N ASP A 159 13.09 12.04 1.07
CA ASP A 159 13.42 11.56 2.44
C ASP A 159 12.40 10.51 2.94
N TYR A 160 12.18 9.48 2.13
CA TYR A 160 11.22 8.42 2.45
C TYR A 160 11.83 7.39 3.42
N ARG A 161 11.26 7.28 4.63
CA ARG A 161 11.74 6.41 5.72
C ARG A 161 10.80 5.25 6.05
N GLY A 162 10.03 4.82 5.06
CA GLY A 162 9.07 3.72 5.18
C GLY A 162 7.63 4.19 5.29
N PHE A 163 6.70 3.31 4.92
CA PHE A 163 5.29 3.66 4.79
C PHE A 163 4.66 4.19 6.08
N SER A 164 4.88 3.51 7.20
CA SER A 164 4.29 3.88 8.49
C SER A 164 4.76 5.26 8.99
N VAL A 165 6.03 5.61 8.76
CA VAL A 165 6.60 6.90 9.19
C VAL A 165 6.23 8.01 8.20
N SER A 166 6.49 7.81 6.91
CA SER A 166 6.36 8.86 5.89
C SER A 166 4.94 9.06 5.36
N VAL A 167 4.05 8.08 5.50
CA VAL A 167 2.67 8.15 4.97
C VAL A 167 1.63 8.20 6.07
N LEU A 168 1.80 7.45 7.16
CA LEU A 168 0.84 7.42 8.26
C LEU A 168 1.17 8.41 9.39
N GLY A 169 2.38 9.00 9.38
CA GLY A 169 2.85 9.88 10.45
C GLY A 169 3.02 9.15 11.79
N GLY A 170 3.23 7.83 11.76
CA GLY A 170 3.30 6.98 12.94
C GLY A 170 4.65 7.06 13.63
N GLY A 171 4.69 7.72 14.80
CA GLY A 171 5.78 7.62 15.76
C GLY A 171 5.69 6.34 16.60
N LYS A 172 6.84 5.65 16.75
CA LYS A 172 7.16 4.54 17.67
C LYS A 172 5.97 3.95 18.45
N LYS A 173 5.40 2.85 17.98
CA LYS A 173 4.63 1.92 18.83
C LYS A 173 5.20 0.51 18.69
N LYS A 174 5.86 0.01 19.75
CA LYS A 174 6.20 -1.40 20.09
C LYS A 174 6.46 -2.41 18.94
N THR A 175 6.82 -1.97 17.75
CA THR A 175 7.24 -2.79 16.63
C THR A 175 8.73 -2.56 16.41
N LEU A 176 9.46 -3.62 16.08
CA LEU A 176 10.86 -3.50 15.70
C LEU A 176 10.97 -2.47 14.57
N PRO A 177 11.92 -1.52 14.61
CA PRO A 177 12.06 -0.51 13.59
C PRO A 177 12.27 -1.18 12.23
N PHE A 178 11.39 -0.89 11.28
CA PHE A 178 11.58 -1.24 9.88
C PHE A 178 12.80 -0.48 9.36
N SER A 179 13.92 -1.18 9.16
CA SER A 179 15.16 -0.58 8.68
C SER A 179 15.35 -0.90 7.19
N THR A 180 15.15 0.12 6.35
CA THR A 180 15.48 0.10 4.91
C THR A 180 16.74 0.88 4.57
N HIS A 181 17.53 1.33 5.55
CA HIS A 181 18.77 2.01 5.24
C HIS A 181 19.85 1.01 4.82
N ASN A 182 20.12 0.97 3.52
CA ASN A 182 21.49 1.08 3.07
C ASN A 182 21.93 2.51 3.42
N SER A 183 22.79 2.63 4.41
CA SER A 183 23.78 3.71 4.46
C SER A 183 24.58 3.62 3.16
N VAL A 184 24.22 4.46 2.20
CA VAL A 184 25.19 4.92 1.22
C VAL A 184 25.85 6.11 1.90
N GLU A 185 27.13 5.89 2.19
CA GLU A 185 28.20 6.77 2.70
C GLU A 185 27.83 8.23 3.01
#